data_AF-A0A373DFV3-F1
#
_entry.id   AF-A0A373DFV3-F1
#
_cell.length_a   1.000
_cell.length_b   1.000
_cell.length_c   1.000
_cell.angle_alpha   90.00
_cell.angle_beta   90.00
_cell.angle_gamma   90.00
#
_symmetry.space_group_name_H-M   'P 1'
#
loop_
_entity.id
_entity.type
_entity.pdbx_description
1 polymer ?
#
loop_
_entity_poly.entity_id
_entity_poly.type
_entity_poly.pdbx_seq_one_letter_code
_entity_poly.pdbx_strand_id
1 'polypeptide(L)'
;MTYERRDLRGSTEAPGQWNEEAGSFTVCTASHRHQIIESFKCACRSERRSVKLFEGSPVCCRVLYEFRGRLSILLYRPGMLRAYLEREDVKRLMASFGYEDLGLEETLDRIAEGYQEHMDGKLGFPHEIGLVLGYPPVDVEGFIKKGGRDFLYSGYWKVYGNLEDALKTFEAYDRARDYVISMTGNGNEIRDILAAS
;
A
#
# COMPACT_ATOMS: atom_id res chain seq x y z
N MET A 1 -30.51 22.62 -5.47
CA MET A 1 -29.33 22.60 -6.36
C MET A 1 -29.00 21.14 -6.64
N THR A 2 -29.31 20.68 -7.84
CA THR A 2 -29.15 19.32 -8.33
C THR A 2 -27.72 19.11 -8.83
N TYR A 3 -27.00 18.13 -8.28
CA TYR A 3 -25.68 17.73 -8.75
C TYR A 3 -25.85 16.69 -9.87
N GLU A 4 -25.60 17.10 -11.11
CA GLU A 4 -25.68 16.24 -12.29
C GLU A 4 -24.57 15.19 -12.30
N ARG A 5 -24.98 13.93 -12.46
CA ARG A 5 -24.11 12.78 -12.65
C ARG A 5 -23.56 12.83 -14.08
N ARG A 6 -22.28 13.18 -14.28
CA ARG A 6 -21.64 13.10 -15.61
C ARG A 6 -21.41 11.64 -16.00
N ASP A 7 -22.08 11.25 -17.08
CA ASP A 7 -21.86 10.01 -17.84
C ASP A 7 -20.55 10.14 -18.64
N LEU A 8 -19.52 9.37 -18.28
CA LEU A 8 -18.21 9.34 -18.95
C LEU A 8 -18.16 8.25 -20.04
N ARG A 9 -19.11 8.26 -20.96
CA ARG A 9 -19.02 7.51 -22.21
C ARG A 9 -18.57 8.47 -23.32
N GLY A 10 -17.27 8.66 -23.51
CA GLY A 10 -16.81 9.44 -24.67
C GLY A 10 -15.39 10.01 -24.75
N SER A 11 -14.41 9.62 -23.94
CA SER A 11 -13.01 10.06 -24.13
C SER A 11 -12.09 8.86 -24.41
N THR A 12 -11.49 8.85 -25.60
CA THR A 12 -10.61 7.80 -26.15
C THR A 12 -9.12 8.01 -25.82
N GLU A 13 -8.77 8.81 -24.82
CA GLU A 13 -7.39 8.93 -24.34
C GLU A 13 -7.29 8.29 -22.96
N ALA A 14 -6.74 7.08 -22.94
CA ALA A 14 -6.59 6.28 -21.74
C ALA A 14 -5.36 6.75 -20.93
N PRO A 15 -5.52 7.09 -19.65
CA PRO A 15 -4.41 7.52 -18.82
C PRO A 15 -3.52 6.32 -18.40
N GLY A 16 -2.18 6.46 -18.50
CA GLY A 16 -1.22 5.43 -18.07
C GLY A 16 0.06 5.19 -18.92
N GLN A 17 0.66 6.21 -19.55
CA GLN A 17 1.97 6.03 -20.23
C GLN A 17 3.15 6.12 -19.24
N TRP A 18 4.07 5.15 -19.36
CA TRP A 18 5.35 5.12 -18.66
C TRP A 18 6.31 6.13 -19.31
N ASN A 19 6.90 7.04 -18.52
CA ASN A 19 7.86 8.03 -19.02
C ASN A 19 9.29 7.63 -18.62
N GLU A 20 10.07 7.18 -19.61
CA GLU A 20 11.48 6.75 -19.48
C GLU A 20 12.42 7.86 -19.00
N GLU A 21 12.13 9.12 -19.31
CA GLU A 21 12.96 10.27 -18.94
C GLU A 21 12.73 10.72 -17.48
N ALA A 22 11.55 10.46 -16.91
CA ALA A 22 11.15 10.97 -15.58
C ALA A 22 11.20 9.95 -14.43
N GLY A 23 11.38 8.64 -14.71
CA GLY A 23 11.46 7.59 -13.69
C GLY A 23 10.22 7.51 -12.77
N SER A 24 9.04 7.81 -13.31
CA SER A 24 7.86 8.28 -12.59
C SER A 24 6.57 7.63 -13.13
N PHE A 25 5.73 7.06 -12.24
CA PHE A 25 4.39 6.55 -12.57
C PHE A 25 3.29 7.57 -12.21
N THR A 26 2.23 7.65 -13.02
CA THR A 26 0.94 8.31 -12.73
C THR A 26 -0.14 7.25 -12.86
N VAL A 27 -0.99 7.09 -11.85
CA VAL A 27 -2.03 6.05 -11.82
C VAL A 27 -3.19 6.42 -12.72
N CYS A 28 -3.44 5.59 -13.73
CA CYS A 28 -4.79 5.21 -14.14
C CYS A 28 -4.82 3.72 -14.49
N THR A 29 -5.97 3.09 -14.31
CA THR A 29 -6.10 1.64 -14.16
C THR A 29 -6.16 0.88 -15.49
N ALA A 30 -5.56 -0.32 -15.42
CA ALA A 30 -5.58 -1.44 -16.36
C ALA A 30 -4.72 -1.33 -17.63
N SER A 31 -3.47 -1.81 -17.54
CA SER A 31 -3.03 -3.05 -18.19
C SER A 31 -1.53 -3.28 -17.94
N HIS A 32 -1.20 -4.49 -17.47
CA HIS A 32 0.13 -5.09 -17.36
C HIS A 32 1.20 -4.43 -16.44
N ARG A 33 1.68 -5.29 -15.52
CA ARG A 33 2.84 -5.20 -14.62
C ARG A 33 2.65 -4.38 -13.33
N HIS A 34 2.55 -5.16 -12.24
CA HIS A 34 2.86 -4.87 -10.83
C HIS A 34 2.10 -3.68 -10.17
N GLN A 35 1.14 -4.01 -9.30
CA GLN A 35 0.37 -3.03 -8.51
C GLN A 35 1.05 -2.67 -7.19
N ILE A 36 1.13 -1.36 -7.00
CA ILE A 36 0.77 -0.54 -5.83
C ILE A 36 1.52 -0.83 -4.53
N ILE A 37 2.67 -0.16 -4.42
CA ILE A 37 2.98 0.66 -3.26
C ILE A 37 2.88 2.11 -3.74
N GLU A 38 2.09 2.94 -3.07
CA GLU A 38 2.11 4.38 -3.34
C GLU A 38 3.53 4.90 -3.08
N SER A 39 4.28 5.08 -4.16
CA SER A 39 5.56 5.77 -4.11
C SER A 39 5.27 7.24 -3.84
N PHE A 40 5.48 7.70 -2.62
CA PHE A 40 5.60 9.13 -2.38
C PHE A 40 6.82 9.62 -3.18
N LYS A 41 6.57 10.34 -4.28
CA LYS A 41 7.61 11.14 -4.92
C LYS A 41 7.89 12.33 -4.00
N CYS A 42 8.77 12.13 -3.03
CA CYS A 42 9.33 13.24 -2.29
C CYS A 42 10.44 13.84 -3.17
N ALA A 43 10.09 14.85 -3.97
CA ALA A 43 11.09 15.65 -4.66
C ALA A 43 12.10 16.18 -3.63
N CYS A 44 13.36 15.77 -3.81
CA CYS A 44 14.46 15.98 -2.88
C CYS A 44 14.50 17.41 -2.30
N ARG A 45 14.12 17.57 -1.03
CA ARG A 45 14.67 18.54 -0.08
C ARG A 45 14.28 18.15 1.36
N SER A 46 15.31 17.80 2.12
CA SER A 46 15.34 17.47 3.56
C SER A 46 14.71 16.13 3.98
N GLU A 47 15.61 15.19 4.29
CA GLU A 47 15.44 14.09 5.26
C GLU A 47 14.44 14.40 6.41
N ARG A 48 13.72 13.36 6.84
CA ARG A 48 13.02 13.24 8.15
C ARG A 48 11.77 14.08 8.39
N ARG A 49 11.17 14.79 7.41
CA ARG A 49 9.90 15.51 7.66
C ARG A 49 8.69 14.59 7.85
N SER A 50 8.57 13.52 7.05
CA SER A 50 7.47 12.55 7.16
C SER A 50 7.55 11.75 8.45
N VAL A 51 8.74 11.30 8.87
CA VAL A 51 8.92 10.59 10.15
C VAL A 51 8.60 11.49 11.35
N LYS A 52 9.00 12.77 11.31
CA LYS A 52 8.63 13.77 12.33
C LYS A 52 7.13 14.07 12.40
N LEU A 53 6.35 13.72 11.37
CA LEU A 53 4.90 13.93 11.39
C LEU A 53 4.21 13.00 12.38
N PHE A 54 4.73 11.78 12.53
CA PHE A 54 4.20 10.73 13.39
C PHE A 54 4.85 10.71 14.78
N GLU A 55 5.77 11.63 15.06
CA GLU A 55 6.44 11.76 16.35
C GLU A 55 5.42 12.07 17.45
N GLY A 56 5.36 11.22 18.49
CA GLY A 56 4.34 11.28 19.54
C GLY A 56 3.03 10.53 19.24
N SER A 57 2.88 9.94 18.04
CA SER A 57 1.76 9.06 17.69
C SER A 57 2.12 7.59 17.91
N PRO A 58 1.14 6.67 18.03
CA PRO A 58 1.39 5.23 18.11
C PRO A 58 1.78 4.60 16.75
N VAL A 59 1.87 5.41 15.68
CA VAL A 59 2.26 4.97 14.33
C VAL A 59 3.77 5.03 14.19
N CYS A 60 4.36 3.90 13.81
CA CYS A 60 5.76 3.77 13.46
C CYS A 60 5.94 3.76 11.95
N CYS A 61 7.16 4.13 11.53
CA CYS A 61 7.55 4.19 10.13
C CYS A 61 8.71 3.23 9.89
N ARG A 62 8.65 2.45 8.81
CA ARG A 62 9.78 1.64 8.30
C ARG A 62 10.07 2.04 6.86
N VAL A 63 11.30 2.41 6.56
CA VAL A 63 11.73 2.67 5.18
C VAL A 63 11.87 1.34 4.47
N LEU A 64 11.19 1.19 3.33
CA LEU A 64 11.26 0.00 2.47
C LEU A 64 12.22 0.19 1.29
N TYR A 65 12.33 1.42 0.78
CA TYR A 65 13.18 1.76 -0.34
C TYR A 65 13.54 3.24 -0.31
N GLU A 66 14.82 3.54 -0.52
CA GLU A 66 15.29 4.89 -0.75
C GLU A 66 16.35 4.91 -1.86
N PHE A 67 16.03 5.53 -3.00
CA PHE A 67 17.00 5.70 -4.08
C PHE A 67 16.63 6.85 -5.01
N ARG A 68 17.62 7.69 -5.37
CA ARG A 68 17.47 8.82 -6.31
C ARG A 68 16.23 9.69 -6.03
N GLY A 69 15.96 9.98 -4.75
CA GLY A 69 14.82 10.82 -4.34
C GLY A 69 13.46 10.11 -4.36
N ARG A 70 13.40 8.80 -4.60
CA ARG A 70 12.20 7.99 -4.37
C ARG A 70 12.29 7.38 -2.99
N LEU A 71 11.22 7.54 -2.20
CA LEU A 71 11.14 7.04 -0.83
C LEU A 71 9.82 6.27 -0.66
N SER A 72 9.91 5.00 -0.26
CA SER A 72 8.76 4.18 0.12
C SER A 72 8.82 3.93 1.63
N ILE A 73 7.75 4.26 2.33
CA ILE A 73 7.64 4.11 3.79
C ILE A 73 6.42 3.26 4.11
N LEU A 74 6.62 2.22 4.91
CA LEU A 74 5.54 1.49 5.56
C LEU A 74 5.16 2.22 6.86
N LEU A 75 3.87 2.54 6.99
CA LEU A 75 3.28 3.05 8.22
C LEU A 75 2.54 1.92 8.93
N TYR A 76 2.84 1.69 10.21
CA TYR A 76 2.22 0.59 10.95
C TYR A 76 2.16 0.89 12.45
N ARG A 77 1.21 0.26 13.15
CA ARG A 77 1.19 0.25 14.63
C ARG A 77 1.80 -1.07 15.11
N PRO A 78 2.94 -1.08 15.83
CA PRO A 78 3.67 -2.31 16.14
C PRO A 78 2.83 -3.38 16.85
N GLY A 79 2.00 -2.97 17.83
CA GLY A 79 1.13 -3.90 18.55
C GLY A 79 0.08 -4.57 17.67
N MET A 80 -0.55 -3.80 16.76
CA MET A 80 -1.55 -4.33 15.83
C MET A 80 -0.92 -5.25 14.78
N LEU A 81 0.21 -4.82 14.19
CA LEU A 81 0.89 -5.63 13.18
C LEU A 81 1.44 -6.92 13.79
N ARG A 82 2.02 -6.87 14.99
CA ARG A 82 2.44 -8.08 15.72
C ARG A 82 1.27 -9.03 15.96
N ALA A 83 0.15 -8.53 16.50
CA ALA A 83 -1.02 -9.36 16.74
C ALA A 83 -1.60 -9.97 15.44
N TYR A 84 -1.53 -9.24 14.33
CA TYR A 84 -1.93 -9.74 13.02
C TYR A 84 -1.00 -10.86 12.52
N LEU A 85 0.32 -10.66 12.58
CA LEU A 85 1.32 -11.65 12.18
C LEU A 85 1.27 -12.91 13.05
N GLU A 86 0.78 -12.81 14.29
CA GLU A 86 0.57 -13.95 15.20
C GLU A 86 -0.68 -14.78 14.90
N ARG A 87 -1.57 -14.34 14.01
CA ARG A 87 -2.72 -15.15 13.61
C ARG A 87 -2.24 -16.40 12.88
N GLU A 88 -2.81 -17.55 13.24
CA GLU A 88 -2.45 -18.86 12.69
C GLU A 88 -2.51 -18.95 11.15
N ASP A 89 -3.50 -18.33 10.52
CA ASP A 89 -3.61 -18.30 9.06
C ASP A 89 -2.51 -17.45 8.40
N VAL A 90 -2.17 -16.32 9.01
CA VAL A 90 -1.08 -15.43 8.56
C VAL A 90 0.28 -16.08 8.79
N LYS A 91 0.53 -16.65 9.98
CA LYS A 91 1.78 -17.36 10.30
C LYS A 91 2.08 -18.46 9.30
N ARG A 92 1.11 -19.33 9.01
CA ARG A 92 1.28 -20.41 8.03
C ARG A 92 1.64 -19.88 6.64
N LEU A 93 1.00 -18.80 6.21
CA LEU A 93 1.29 -18.20 4.90
C LEU A 93 2.66 -17.53 4.87
N MET A 94 3.04 -16.79 5.93
CA MET A 94 4.38 -16.21 6.09
C MET A 94 5.47 -17.28 6.09
N ALA A 95 5.27 -18.38 6.81
CA ALA A 95 6.19 -19.52 6.80
C ALA A 95 6.36 -20.11 5.39
N SER A 96 5.28 -20.20 4.60
CA SER A 96 5.35 -20.65 3.21
C SER A 96 6.18 -19.73 2.29
N PHE A 97 6.40 -18.48 2.70
CA PHE A 97 7.27 -17.52 2.02
C PHE A 97 8.70 -17.48 2.60
N GLY A 98 9.02 -18.35 3.56
CA GLY A 98 10.35 -18.40 4.20
C GLY A 98 10.54 -17.46 5.38
N TYR A 99 9.45 -16.95 5.97
CA TYR A 99 9.43 -16.08 7.16
C TYR A 99 9.07 -16.86 8.45
N GLU A 100 9.43 -18.13 8.52
CA GLU A 100 9.19 -18.97 9.70
C GLU A 100 10.01 -18.48 10.91
N ASP A 101 9.39 -18.46 12.09
CA ASP A 101 9.99 -18.11 13.39
C ASP A 101 10.67 -16.72 13.47
N LEU A 102 10.31 -15.78 12.59
CA LEU A 102 10.84 -14.42 12.63
C LEU A 102 10.06 -13.49 13.56
N GLY A 103 10.79 -12.65 14.28
CA GLY A 103 10.21 -11.51 15.00
C GLY A 103 9.66 -10.44 14.04
N LEU A 104 8.88 -9.50 14.59
CA LEU A 104 8.33 -8.38 13.82
C LEU A 104 9.43 -7.57 13.10
N GLU A 105 10.49 -7.19 13.81
CA GLU A 105 11.55 -6.35 13.22
C GLU A 105 12.32 -7.10 12.13
N GLU A 106 12.67 -8.37 12.37
CA GLU A 106 13.36 -9.22 11.39
C GLU A 106 12.51 -9.45 10.14
N THR A 107 11.20 -9.63 10.32
CA THR A 107 10.23 -9.73 9.21
C THR A 107 10.23 -8.45 8.38
N LEU A 108 10.18 -7.29 9.03
CA LEU A 108 10.18 -5.99 8.36
C LEU A 108 11.51 -5.70 7.65
N ASP A 109 12.64 -6.08 8.23
CA ASP A 109 13.97 -5.94 7.63
C ASP A 109 14.07 -6.77 6.34
N ARG A 110 13.67 -8.05 6.39
CA ARG A 110 13.66 -8.92 5.20
C ARG A 110 12.75 -8.42 4.08
N ILE A 111 11.55 -7.93 4.41
CA ILE A 111 10.64 -7.36 3.42
C ILE A 111 11.25 -6.10 2.78
N ALA A 112 11.90 -5.24 3.58
CA ALA A 112 12.57 -4.06 3.05
C ALA A 112 13.75 -4.44 2.13
N GLU A 113 14.55 -5.43 2.52
CA GLU A 113 15.64 -5.96 1.68
C GLU A 113 15.12 -6.52 0.36
N GLY A 114 14.11 -7.40 0.40
CA GLY A 114 13.50 -7.95 -0.82
C GLY A 114 12.88 -6.88 -1.72
N TYR A 115 12.30 -5.83 -1.12
CA TYR A 115 11.73 -4.71 -1.87
C TYR A 115 12.82 -3.86 -2.53
N GLN A 116 13.94 -3.61 -1.84
CA GLN A 116 15.11 -2.94 -2.39
C GLN A 116 15.72 -3.75 -3.55
N GLU A 117 15.92 -5.06 -3.37
CA GLU A 117 16.45 -5.94 -4.41
C GLU A 117 15.56 -6.00 -5.64
N HIS A 118 14.24 -5.99 -5.45
CA HIS A 118 13.30 -5.88 -6.55
C HIS A 118 13.46 -4.57 -7.32
N MET A 119 13.55 -3.45 -6.61
CA MET A 119 13.73 -2.13 -7.23
C MET A 119 15.08 -1.97 -7.92
N ASP A 120 16.10 -2.70 -7.48
CA ASP A 120 17.41 -2.81 -8.13
C ASP A 120 17.40 -3.75 -9.36
N GLY A 121 16.27 -4.42 -9.65
CA GLY A 121 16.12 -5.36 -10.77
C GLY A 121 16.77 -6.72 -10.54
N LYS A 122 17.10 -7.07 -9.29
CA LYS A 122 17.79 -8.33 -8.91
C LYS A 122 16.81 -9.45 -8.59
N LEU A 123 15.64 -9.13 -8.05
CA LEU A 123 14.63 -10.09 -7.59
C LEU A 123 13.23 -9.76 -8.14
N GLY A 124 12.34 -10.77 -8.12
CA GLY A 124 10.90 -10.56 -8.28
C GLY A 124 10.32 -9.70 -7.15
N PHE A 125 9.13 -9.13 -7.36
CA PHE A 125 8.48 -8.29 -6.36
C PHE A 125 8.12 -9.14 -5.13
N PRO A 126 8.42 -8.70 -3.89
CA PRO A 126 8.10 -9.43 -2.66
C PRO A 126 6.59 -9.38 -2.41
N HIS A 127 5.84 -10.32 -2.96
CA HIS A 127 4.37 -10.32 -2.91
C HIS A 127 3.82 -10.49 -1.48
N GLU A 128 4.61 -11.05 -0.57
CA GLU A 128 4.32 -11.16 0.87
C GLU A 128 4.10 -9.81 1.55
N ILE A 129 4.61 -8.71 0.98
CA ILE A 129 4.40 -7.36 1.50
C ILE A 129 2.90 -7.03 1.61
N GLY A 130 2.05 -7.66 0.80
CA GLY A 130 0.61 -7.53 0.87
C GLY A 130 0.04 -7.89 2.26
N LEU A 131 0.62 -8.88 2.95
CA LEU A 131 0.19 -9.24 4.31
C LEU A 131 0.49 -8.13 5.31
N VAL A 132 1.68 -7.53 5.23
CA VAL A 132 2.08 -6.44 6.11
C VAL A 132 1.30 -5.15 5.82
N LEU A 133 0.83 -4.97 4.59
CA LEU A 133 -0.11 -3.91 4.20
C LEU A 133 -1.56 -4.18 4.67
N GLY A 134 -1.83 -5.34 5.28
CA GLY A 134 -3.14 -5.71 5.79
C GLY A 134 -4.10 -6.29 4.75
N TYR A 135 -3.61 -6.71 3.58
CA TYR A 135 -4.44 -7.39 2.60
C TYR A 135 -4.83 -8.78 3.11
N PRO A 136 -6.06 -9.25 2.81
CA PRO A 136 -6.51 -10.57 3.23
C PRO A 136 -5.55 -11.68 2.76
N PRO A 137 -5.20 -12.66 3.61
CA PRO A 137 -4.29 -13.75 3.22
C PRO A 137 -4.71 -14.50 1.95
N VAL A 138 -6.01 -14.72 1.78
CA VAL A 138 -6.59 -15.36 0.59
C VAL A 138 -6.32 -14.56 -0.70
N ASP A 139 -6.30 -13.23 -0.61
CA ASP A 139 -6.08 -12.35 -1.76
C ASP A 139 -4.59 -12.28 -2.12
N VAL A 140 -3.71 -12.27 -1.12
CA VAL A 140 -2.26 -12.36 -1.32
C VAL A 140 -1.89 -13.70 -1.94
N GLU A 141 -2.38 -14.80 -1.36
CA GLU A 141 -2.13 -16.14 -1.88
C GLU A 141 -2.70 -16.33 -3.29
N GLY A 142 -3.93 -15.86 -3.53
CA GLY A 142 -4.57 -15.89 -4.84
C GLY A 142 -3.79 -15.10 -5.88
N PHE A 143 -3.27 -13.92 -5.51
CA PHE A 143 -2.44 -13.10 -6.38
C PHE A 143 -1.18 -13.84 -6.83
N ILE A 144 -0.47 -14.46 -5.89
CA ILE A 144 0.77 -15.19 -6.16
C ILE A 144 0.48 -16.41 -7.04
N LYS A 145 -0.48 -17.26 -6.63
CA LYS A 145 -0.82 -18.51 -7.35
C LYS A 145 -1.29 -18.26 -8.78
N LYS A 146 -2.06 -17.19 -9.01
CA LYS A 146 -2.64 -16.88 -10.32
C LYS A 146 -1.82 -15.89 -11.14
N GLY A 147 -0.68 -15.43 -10.62
CA GLY A 147 0.16 -14.41 -11.27
C GLY A 147 -0.60 -13.12 -11.55
N GLY A 148 -1.49 -12.72 -10.64
CA GLY A 148 -2.32 -11.53 -10.78
C GLY A 148 -3.49 -11.64 -11.78
N ARG A 149 -3.85 -12.84 -12.25
CA ARG A 149 -4.96 -13.08 -13.20
C ARG A 149 -6.15 -13.76 -12.51
N ASP A 150 -7.29 -13.87 -13.17
CA ASP A 150 -8.49 -14.59 -12.68
C ASP A 150 -8.96 -14.13 -11.28
N PHE A 151 -8.92 -12.82 -11.07
CA PHE A 151 -9.45 -12.15 -9.88
C PHE A 151 -10.95 -11.87 -10.03
N LEU A 152 -11.66 -11.81 -8.90
CA LEU A 152 -13.09 -11.48 -8.84
C LEU A 152 -13.34 -9.99 -9.08
N TYR A 153 -12.46 -9.15 -8.53
CA TYR A 153 -12.56 -7.70 -8.62
C TYR A 153 -11.19 -7.04 -8.45
N SER A 154 -11.01 -5.83 -8.99
CA SER A 154 -9.78 -5.04 -8.84
C SER A 154 -10.14 -3.64 -8.33
N GLY A 155 -9.74 -3.35 -7.09
CA GLY A 155 -9.86 -2.04 -6.45
C GLY A 155 -8.52 -1.58 -5.89
N TYR A 156 -8.47 -1.35 -4.58
CA TYR A 156 -7.21 -1.09 -3.85
C TYR A 156 -6.21 -2.26 -3.97
N TRP A 157 -6.73 -3.50 -3.99
CA TRP A 157 -5.99 -4.70 -4.37
C TRP A 157 -6.85 -5.59 -5.30
N LYS A 158 -6.26 -6.69 -5.79
CA LYS A 158 -6.98 -7.73 -6.56
C LYS A 158 -7.61 -8.73 -5.62
N VAL A 159 -8.91 -8.90 -5.72
CA VAL A 159 -9.71 -9.74 -4.83
C VAL A 159 -9.85 -11.14 -5.42
N TYR A 160 -9.55 -12.16 -4.61
CA TYR A 160 -9.66 -13.58 -4.93
C TYR A 160 -10.57 -14.33 -3.95
N GLY A 161 -10.72 -13.81 -2.73
CA GLY A 161 -11.58 -14.37 -1.68
C GLY A 161 -12.97 -13.73 -1.63
N ASN A 162 -13.37 -13.24 -0.46
CA ASN A 162 -14.70 -12.68 -0.26
C ASN A 162 -14.80 -11.27 -0.86
N LEU A 163 -15.52 -11.15 -1.98
CA LEU A 163 -15.77 -9.86 -2.63
C LEU A 163 -16.51 -8.86 -1.73
N GLU A 164 -17.49 -9.32 -0.96
CA GLU A 164 -18.31 -8.43 -0.12
C GLU A 164 -17.47 -7.79 0.99
N ASP A 165 -16.63 -8.57 1.66
CA ASP A 165 -15.74 -8.07 2.72
C ASP A 165 -14.66 -7.13 2.16
N ALA A 166 -14.14 -7.43 0.97
CA ALA A 166 -13.20 -6.55 0.29
C ALA A 166 -13.83 -5.19 -0.06
N LEU A 167 -15.06 -5.19 -0.61
CA LEU A 167 -15.78 -3.95 -0.92
C LEU A 167 -16.08 -3.13 0.34
N LYS A 168 -16.50 -3.76 1.45
CA LYS A 168 -16.69 -3.06 2.74
C LYS A 168 -15.40 -2.40 3.22
N THR A 169 -14.26 -3.05 3.02
CA THR A 169 -12.94 -2.50 3.39
C THR A 169 -12.55 -1.34 2.49
N PHE A 170 -12.78 -1.45 1.16
CA PHE A 170 -12.54 -0.35 0.22
C PHE A 170 -13.36 0.89 0.58
N GLU A 171 -14.65 0.70 0.89
CA GLU A 171 -15.49 1.82 1.32
C GLU A 171 -15.01 2.45 2.64
N ALA A 172 -14.48 1.64 3.57
CA ALA A 172 -13.88 2.18 4.79
C ALA A 172 -12.65 3.04 4.49
N TYR A 173 -11.82 2.63 3.52
CA TYR A 173 -10.68 3.43 3.07
C TYR A 173 -11.11 4.72 2.37
N ASP A 174 -12.12 4.65 1.50
CA ASP A 174 -12.69 5.83 0.84
C ASP A 174 -13.21 6.83 1.88
N ARG A 175 -13.98 6.37 2.88
CA ARG A 175 -14.46 7.23 3.99
C ARG A 175 -13.33 7.85 4.80
N ALA A 176 -12.29 7.09 5.11
CA ALA A 176 -11.13 7.61 5.83
C ALA A 176 -10.38 8.67 5.01
N ARG A 177 -10.23 8.44 3.71
CA ARG A 177 -9.61 9.38 2.77
C ARG A 177 -10.41 10.69 2.70
N ASP A 178 -11.72 10.59 2.51
CA ASP A 178 -12.61 11.74 2.41
C ASP A 178 -12.62 12.55 3.72
N TYR A 179 -12.57 11.87 4.87
CA TYR A 179 -12.46 12.51 6.17
C TYR A 179 -11.17 13.33 6.28
N VAL A 180 -10.00 12.76 5.94
CA VAL A 180 -8.72 13.47 5.98
C VAL A 180 -8.70 14.68 5.03
N ILE A 181 -9.24 14.52 3.81
CA ILE A 181 -9.35 15.61 2.83
C ILE A 181 -10.25 16.73 3.38
N SER A 182 -11.37 16.39 4.00
CA SER A 182 -12.28 17.38 4.57
C SER A 182 -11.65 18.16 5.73
N MET A 183 -10.90 17.47 6.60
CA MET A 183 -10.26 18.06 7.78
C MET A 183 -9.11 19.00 7.40
N THR A 184 -8.31 18.63 6.40
CA THR A 184 -7.23 19.46 5.86
C THR A 184 -7.78 20.67 5.09
N GLY A 185 -8.93 20.54 4.40
CA GLY A 185 -9.65 21.66 3.79
C GLY A 185 -10.20 22.69 4.79
N ASN A 186 -10.42 22.28 6.03
CA ASN A 186 -10.90 23.12 7.13
C ASN A 186 -9.75 23.75 7.96
N GLY A 187 -8.50 23.64 7.51
CA GLY A 187 -7.34 24.26 8.17
C GLY A 187 -6.75 23.47 9.35
N ASN A 188 -7.18 22.22 9.57
CA ASN A 188 -6.52 21.35 10.56
C ASN A 188 -5.20 20.82 10.00
N GLU A 189 -4.16 20.78 10.82
CA GLU A 189 -2.91 20.15 10.43
C GLU A 189 -3.05 18.62 10.48
N ILE A 190 -2.28 17.90 9.66
CA ILE A 190 -2.30 16.43 9.64
C ILE A 190 -2.00 15.84 11.03
N ARG A 191 -1.22 16.55 11.86
CA ARG A 191 -0.92 16.15 13.24
C ARG A 191 -2.16 16.08 14.14
N ASP A 192 -3.10 17.01 13.98
CA ASP A 192 -4.33 17.05 14.77
C ASP A 192 -5.24 15.85 14.46
N ILE A 193 -5.25 15.44 13.18
CA ILE A 193 -5.99 14.26 12.72
C ILE A 193 -5.36 12.98 13.28
N LEU A 194 -4.03 12.90 13.30
CA LEU A 194 -3.29 11.75 13.84
C LEU A 194 -3.42 11.61 15.37
N ALA A 195 -3.57 12.71 16.10
CA ALA A 195 -3.77 12.69 17.55
C ALA A 195 -5.17 12.22 17.97
N ALA A 196 -6.16 12.35 17.07
CA ALA A 196 -7.55 11.98 17.33
C ALA A 196 -7.91 10.52 16.98
N SER A 197 -6.94 9.71 16.53
CA SER A 197 -7.14 8.35 15.98
C SER A 197 -6.33 7.25 16.65
#